data_AF-A0AAU5GWQ7-F1
#
_entry.id   AF-A0AAU5GWQ7-F1
#
_cell.length_a   1.000
_cell.length_b   1.000
_cell.length_c   1.000
_cell.angle_alpha   90.00
_cell.angle_beta   90.00
_cell.angle_gamma   90.00
#
_symmetry.space_group_name_H-M   'P 1'
#
loop_
_entity.id
_entity.type
_entity.pdbx_description
1 polymer ?
#
loop_
_entity_poly.entity_id
_entity_poly.type
_entity_poly.pdbx_seq_one_letter_code
_entity_poly.pdbx_strand_id
1 'polypeptide(L)'
;MPSYSDVERAVRAEKRQIWVAWLCGGGIWLLITRATMNIPVVSVITQALLVILGVLFTYAAVTMTRKLNAKADAARREVLGDI
;
A
#
# COMPACT_ATOMS: atom_id res chain seq x y z
N MET A 1 18.14 8.16 -22.70
CA MET A 1 18.25 7.36 -21.45
C MET A 1 17.37 8.01 -20.40
N PRO A 2 16.60 7.24 -19.62
CA PRO A 2 15.86 7.80 -18.50
C PRO A 2 16.83 8.52 -17.55
N SER A 3 16.50 9.74 -17.16
CA SER A 3 17.29 10.45 -16.15
C SER A 3 16.99 9.89 -14.76
N TYR A 4 17.91 10.04 -13.81
CA TYR A 4 17.68 9.70 -12.39
C TYR A 4 16.33 10.23 -11.87
N SER A 5 15.97 11.46 -12.28
CA SER A 5 14.73 12.11 -11.88
C SER A 5 13.46 11.42 -12.39
N ASP A 6 13.52 10.77 -13.56
CA ASP A 6 12.39 10.04 -14.14
C ASP A 6 12.09 8.76 -13.34
N VAL A 7 13.15 8.04 -12.95
CA VAL A 7 13.06 6.85 -12.08
C VAL A 7 12.44 7.20 -10.73
N GLU A 8 12.88 8.30 -10.11
CA GLU A 8 12.31 8.73 -8.83
C GLU A 8 10.85 9.17 -8.93
N ARG A 9 10.47 9.82 -10.03
CA ARG A 9 9.10 10.30 -10.24
C ARG A 9 8.15 9.12 -10.42
N ALA A 10 8.56 8.11 -11.19
CA ALA A 10 7.81 6.86 -11.37
C ALA A 10 7.61 6.13 -10.04
N VAL A 11 8.68 5.91 -9.27
CA VAL A 11 8.62 5.22 -7.98
C VAL A 11 7.73 5.98 -6.99
N ARG A 12 7.80 7.31 -6.95
CA ARG A 12 6.91 8.12 -6.09
C ARG A 12 5.44 8.01 -6.50
N ALA A 13 5.14 7.93 -7.81
CA ALA A 13 3.78 7.74 -8.29
C ALA A 13 3.22 6.37 -7.87
N GLU A 14 3.98 5.30 -8.04
CA GLU A 14 3.56 3.95 -7.65
C GLU A 14 3.37 3.81 -6.14
N LYS A 15 4.30 4.34 -5.33
CA LYS A 15 4.12 4.37 -3.86
C LYS A 15 2.84 5.08 -3.46
N ARG A 16 2.52 6.20 -4.12
CA ARG A 16 1.30 6.96 -3.85
C ARG A 16 0.06 6.13 -4.20
N GLN A 17 0.06 5.43 -5.33
CA GLN A 17 -1.05 4.55 -5.72
C GLN A 17 -1.28 3.43 -4.70
N ILE A 18 -0.21 2.80 -4.19
CA ILE A 18 -0.31 1.76 -3.15
C ILE A 18 -1.00 2.32 -1.89
N TRP A 19 -0.57 3.49 -1.42
CA TRP A 19 -1.15 4.10 -0.22
C TRP A 19 -2.58 4.61 -0.43
N VAL A 20 -2.90 5.14 -1.62
CA VAL A 20 -4.26 5.53 -1.98
C VAL A 20 -5.18 4.30 -2.01
N ALA A 21 -4.74 3.20 -2.61
CA ALA A 21 -5.50 1.95 -2.62
C ALA A 21 -5.75 1.41 -1.19
N TRP A 22 -4.73 1.46 -0.33
CA TRP A 22 -4.86 1.08 1.08
C TRP A 22 -5.89 1.97 1.82
N LEU A 23 -5.83 3.29 1.62
CA LEU A 23 -6.78 4.23 2.22
C LEU A 23 -8.22 3.99 1.73
N CYS A 24 -8.41 3.81 0.43
CA CYS A 24 -9.73 3.53 -0.15
C CYS A 24 -10.31 2.21 0.39
N GLY A 25 -9.49 1.14 0.42
CA GLY A 25 -9.91 -0.15 0.96
C GLY A 25 -10.28 -0.07 2.44
N GLY A 26 -9.46 0.61 3.26
CA GLY A 26 -9.75 0.86 4.67
C GLY A 26 -11.02 1.68 4.88
N GLY A 27 -11.24 2.72 4.07
CA GLY A 27 -12.45 3.55 4.11
C GLY A 27 -13.73 2.76 3.81
N ILE A 28 -13.72 1.92 2.77
CA ILE A 28 -14.85 1.04 2.45
C ILE A 28 -15.14 0.09 3.61
N TRP A 29 -14.10 -0.51 4.19
CA TRP A 29 -14.26 -1.44 5.29
C TRP A 29 -14.81 -0.78 6.56
N LEU A 30 -14.42 0.46 6.85
CA LEU A 30 -15.01 1.25 7.94
C LEU A 30 -16.51 1.52 7.71
N LEU A 31 -16.92 1.80 6.48
CA LEU A 31 -18.34 1.96 6.14
C LEU A 31 -19.12 0.66 6.37
N ILE A 32 -18.57 -0.49 5.94
CA ILE A 32 -19.18 -1.81 6.17
C ILE A 32 -19.31 -2.06 7.68
N THR A 33 -18.25 -1.81 8.44
CA THR A 33 -18.25 -2.00 9.89
C THR A 33 -19.33 -1.15 10.56
N ARG A 34 -19.47 0.12 10.15
CA ARG A 34 -20.54 1.00 10.64
C ARG A 34 -21.93 0.48 10.26
N ALA A 35 -22.10 -0.04 9.04
CA ALA A 35 -23.37 -0.59 8.58
C ALA A 35 -23.78 -1.86 9.34
N THR A 36 -22.82 -2.67 9.80
CA THR A 36 -23.08 -3.94 10.51
C THR A 36 -23.17 -3.79 12.04
N MET A 37 -22.96 -2.59 12.59
CA MET A 37 -22.93 -2.34 14.05
C MET A 37 -24.21 -2.79 14.79
N ASN A 38 -25.38 -2.69 14.13
CA ASN A 38 -26.67 -3.00 14.75
C ASN A 38 -26.95 -4.51 14.90
N ILE A 39 -26.11 -5.37 14.32
CA ILE A 39 -26.24 -6.83 14.41
C ILE A 39 -25.07 -7.36 15.26
N PRO A 40 -25.28 -7.74 16.53
CA PRO A 40 -24.19 -7.94 17.49
C PRO A 40 -23.12 -8.93 17.02
N VAL A 41 -23.53 -10.10 16.52
CA VAL A 41 -22.62 -11.16 16.06
C VAL A 41 -21.85 -10.73 14.80
N VAL A 42 -22.55 -10.12 13.84
CA VAL A 42 -21.94 -9.66 12.58
C VAL A 42 -20.99 -8.51 12.84
N SER A 43 -21.31 -7.62 13.78
CA SER A 43 -20.46 -6.50 14.20
C SER A 43 -19.12 -7.00 14.75
N VAL A 44 -19.13 -7.99 15.67
CA VAL A 44 -17.90 -8.56 16.24
C VAL A 44 -17.04 -9.22 15.15
N ILE A 45 -17.64 -10.02 14.27
CA ILE A 45 -16.91 -10.68 13.17
C ILE A 45 -16.32 -9.63 12.22
N THR A 46 -17.10 -8.61 11.85
CA THR A 46 -16.66 -7.56 10.92
C THR A 46 -15.51 -6.74 11.49
N GLN A 47 -15.55 -6.43 12.80
CA GLN A 47 -14.48 -5.72 13.50
C GLN A 47 -13.21 -6.57 13.63
N ALA A 48 -13.34 -7.86 13.94
CA ALA A 48 -12.19 -8.77 13.98
C ALA A 48 -11.52 -8.89 12.60
N LEU A 49 -12.32 -9.04 11.54
CA LEU A 49 -11.83 -9.05 10.16
C LEU A 49 -11.21 -7.70 9.77
N LEU A 50 -11.75 -6.57 10.22
CA LEU A 50 -11.16 -5.24 10.01
C LEU A 50 -9.71 -5.21 10.49
N VAL A 51 -9.48 -5.66 11.72
CA VAL A 51 -8.16 -5.61 12.33
C VAL A 51 -7.20 -6.56 11.60
N ILE A 52 -7.60 -7.80 11.36
CA ILE A 52 -6.75 -8.80 10.71
C ILE A 52 -6.40 -8.36 9.28
N LEU A 53 -7.40 -8.00 8.48
CA LEU A 53 -7.20 -7.56 7.10
C LEU A 53 -6.43 -6.23 7.06
N GLY A 54 -6.70 -5.31 7.99
CA GLY A 54 -5.97 -4.05 8.10
C GLY A 54 -4.47 -4.27 8.33
N VAL A 55 -4.10 -5.20 9.22
CA VAL A 55 -2.70 -5.57 9.44
C VAL A 55 -2.09 -6.22 8.20
N LEU A 56 -2.78 -7.19 7.59
CA LEU A 56 -2.30 -7.89 6.39
C LEU A 56 -2.10 -6.93 5.20
N PHE A 57 -3.06 -6.03 4.95
CA PHE A 57 -2.95 -5.02 3.90
C PHE A 57 -1.84 -4.01 4.18
N THR A 58 -1.63 -3.63 5.44
CA THR A 58 -0.51 -2.74 5.83
C THR A 58 0.82 -3.43 5.57
N TYR A 59 0.95 -4.70 5.95
CA TYR A 59 2.13 -5.50 5.66
C TYR A 59 2.38 -5.64 4.15
N ALA A 60 1.32 -5.90 3.37
CA ALA A 60 1.39 -5.95 1.91
C ALA A 60 1.86 -4.60 1.31
N ALA A 61 1.30 -3.47 1.76
CA ALA A 61 1.69 -2.14 1.30
C ALA A 61 3.17 -1.84 1.58
N VAL A 62 3.65 -2.17 2.79
CA VAL A 62 5.06 -2.01 3.19
C VAL A 62 5.99 -2.92 2.37
N THR A 63 5.61 -4.18 2.16
CA THR A 63 6.44 -5.11 1.37
C THR A 63 6.50 -4.72 -0.11
N MET A 64 5.40 -4.23 -0.69
CA MET A 64 5.39 -3.72 -2.07
C MET A 64 6.27 -2.47 -2.20
N THR A 65 6.15 -1.50 -1.30
CA THR A 65 7.00 -0.30 -1.29
C THR A 65 8.49 -0.63 -1.12
N ARG A 66 8.83 -1.63 -0.30
CA ARG A 66 10.22 -2.13 -0.19
C ARG A 66 10.74 -2.74 -1.48
N LYS A 67 9.96 -3.61 -2.15
CA LYS A 67 10.32 -4.18 -3.45
C LYS A 67 10.52 -3.11 -4.52
N LEU A 68 9.66 -2.08 -4.50
CA LEU A 68 9.76 -0.91 -5.37
C LEU A 68 11.06 -0.13 -5.16
N ASN A 69 11.47 0.09 -3.90
CA ASN A 69 12.75 0.72 -3.59
C ASN A 69 13.93 -0.11 -4.11
N ALA A 70 13.92 -1.42 -3.87
CA ALA A 70 15.00 -2.29 -4.35
C ALA A 70 15.15 -2.27 -5.88
N LYS A 71 14.02 -2.27 -6.61
CA LYS A 71 14.02 -2.11 -8.08
C LYS A 71 14.52 -0.74 -8.51
N ALA A 72 14.09 0.32 -7.81
CA ALA A 72 14.53 1.68 -8.08
C ALA A 72 16.05 1.84 -7.88
N ASP A 73 16.59 1.24 -6.82
CA ASP A 73 18.01 1.30 -6.49
C ASP A 73 18.86 0.56 -7.53
N ALA A 74 18.38 -0.58 -8.05
CA ALA A 74 19.03 -1.26 -9.18
C ALA A 74 19.04 -0.38 -10.44
N ALA A 75 17.90 0.19 -10.81
CA ALA A 75 17.79 1.07 -11.98
C ALA A 75 18.64 2.35 -11.83
N ARG A 76 18.74 2.90 -10.61
CA ARG A 76 19.61 4.05 -10.32
C ARG A 76 21.08 3.75 -10.56
N ARG A 77 21.54 2.56 -10.18
CA ARG A 77 22.93 2.11 -10.43
C ARG A 77 23.23 1.94 -11.91
N GLU A 78 22.28 1.43 -12.68
CA GLU A 78 22.41 1.33 -14.15
C GLU A 78 22.50 2.70 -14.83
N VAL A 79 21.74 3.69 -14.35
CA VAL A 79 21.73 5.05 -14.93
C VAL A 79 22.96 5.86 -14.50
N LEU A 80 23.42 5.72 -13.25
CA LEU A 80 24.60 6.43 -12.76
C LEU A 80 25.91 5.78 -13.22
N GLY A 81 25.89 4.50 -13.64
CA GLY A 81 27.05 3.73 -14.06
C GLY A 81 28.09 3.66 -12.93
N ASP A 82 27.96 2.65 -12.06
CA ASP A 82 28.85 2.34 -10.92
C ASP A 82 29.99 3.37 -10.70
N ILE A 83 29.75 4.35 -9.83
CA ILE A 83 30.84 5.04 -9.11
C ILE A 83 31.34 4.08 -8.04
#